data_AF-A0A073JK75-F1
#
_entry.id   AF-A0A073JK75-F1
#
_cell.length_a   1.000
_cell.length_b   1.000
_cell.length_c   1.000
_cell.angle_alpha   90.00
_cell.angle_beta   90.00
_cell.angle_gamma   90.00
#
_symmetry.space_group_name_H-M   'P 1'
#
loop_
_entity.id
_entity.type
_entity.pdbx_description
1 polymer ?
#
loop_
_entity_poly.entity_id
_entity_poly.type
_entity_poly.pdbx_seq_one_letter_code
_entity_poly.pdbx_strand_id
1 'polypeptide(L)'
;MLDILVALIAMGSGGGGDAAPDVATQALVAEEQVATGKFLTALEVKPILTATKGNWVAVRDYDGQDLVYVTHLWAWRCGLVQIEMAVNGGAMEVWPMPDCHVDSPTPGAITDSDGLPYRSYPAGSVQQLDVRITYDDLSVDTISVARQAVLMP
;
A
#
# COMPACT_ATOMS: atom_id res chain seq x y z
N MET A 1 57.59 -16.27 -10.62
CA MET A 1 57.12 -15.09 -9.89
C MET A 1 55.86 -15.54 -9.15
N LEU A 2 56.07 -15.97 -7.89
CA LEU A 2 55.15 -16.38 -6.80
C LEU A 2 54.01 -17.37 -7.17
N ASP A 3 53.94 -18.60 -6.62
CA ASP A 3 53.64 -18.99 -5.21
C ASP A 3 52.23 -18.48 -4.79
N ILE A 4 51.28 -19.20 -4.16
CA ILE A 4 51.29 -20.38 -3.28
C ILE A 4 49.81 -20.67 -2.86
N LEU A 5 49.50 -21.93 -2.47
CA LEU A 5 48.45 -22.47 -1.56
C LEU A 5 46.94 -22.12 -1.73
N VAL A 6 46.06 -23.12 -1.93
CA VAL A 6 45.33 -23.96 -0.94
C VAL A 6 44.28 -23.23 -0.09
N ALA A 7 43.01 -23.60 -0.28
CA ALA A 7 42.05 -23.79 0.81
C ALA A 7 40.95 -24.81 0.39
N LEU A 8 41.03 -26.01 0.97
CA LEU A 8 39.86 -26.85 1.24
C LEU A 8 38.94 -26.11 2.23
N ILE A 9 37.62 -26.37 2.20
CA ILE A 9 36.80 -26.83 3.35
C ILE A 9 35.28 -26.81 3.04
N ALA A 10 34.67 -27.94 3.46
CA ALA A 10 33.30 -28.22 3.89
C ALA A 10 32.10 -28.12 2.93
N MET A 11 31.61 -29.31 2.57
CA MET A 11 30.18 -29.60 2.48
C MET A 11 29.54 -29.36 3.86
N GLY A 12 28.68 -28.35 3.97
CA GLY A 12 27.82 -28.09 5.12
C GLY A 12 26.36 -28.28 4.74
N SER A 13 25.78 -29.38 5.19
CA SER A 13 24.34 -29.65 5.21
C SER A 13 23.66 -28.77 6.28
N GLY A 14 22.67 -27.97 5.87
CA GLY A 14 21.68 -27.33 6.74
C GLY A 14 20.43 -27.06 5.89
N GLY A 15 19.34 -27.78 6.11
CA GLY A 15 18.26 -27.30 6.97
C GLY A 15 17.50 -26.19 6.23
N GLY A 16 16.46 -26.48 5.45
CA GLY A 16 15.19 -26.94 6.02
C GLY A 16 14.52 -25.79 6.76
N GLY A 17 14.19 -24.72 6.03
CA GLY A 17 13.46 -23.58 6.53
C GLY A 17 12.87 -22.85 5.35
N ASP A 18 11.59 -23.10 5.09
CA ASP A 18 10.78 -22.28 4.19
C ASP A 18 10.80 -20.84 4.71
N ALA A 19 11.75 -20.06 4.21
CA ALA A 19 11.76 -18.63 4.37
C ALA A 19 10.51 -18.12 3.66
N ALA A 20 9.54 -17.62 4.44
CA ALA A 20 8.55 -16.70 3.92
C ALA A 20 9.30 -15.63 3.10
N PRO A 21 8.81 -15.25 1.92
CA PRO A 21 9.51 -14.27 1.11
C PRO A 21 9.64 -13.01 1.94
N ASP A 22 10.89 -12.69 2.30
CA ASP A 22 11.30 -11.36 2.71
C ASP A 22 10.70 -10.43 1.67
N VAL A 23 9.84 -9.49 2.08
CA VAL A 23 9.26 -8.49 1.20
C VAL A 23 10.42 -7.58 0.84
N ALA A 24 11.25 -8.04 -0.10
CA ALA A 24 12.36 -7.29 -0.64
C ALA A 24 11.78 -5.98 -1.13
N THR A 25 12.32 -4.88 -0.62
CA THR A 25 12.08 -3.52 -1.13
C THR A 25 12.53 -3.50 -2.59
N GLN A 26 11.66 -3.93 -3.50
CA GLN A 26 11.85 -3.72 -4.92
C GLN A 26 11.83 -2.22 -5.14
N ALA A 27 12.84 -1.72 -5.85
CA ALA A 27 12.88 -0.31 -6.20
C ALA A 27 11.66 0.02 -7.06
N LEU A 28 10.87 1.01 -6.65
CA LEU A 28 9.75 1.51 -7.44
C LEU A 28 10.29 2.15 -8.73
N VAL A 29 9.63 1.87 -9.85
CA VAL A 29 9.99 2.39 -11.18
C VAL A 29 8.83 3.23 -11.68
N ALA A 30 9.12 4.39 -12.25
CA ALA A 30 8.09 5.26 -12.81
C ALA A 30 7.53 4.66 -14.10
N GLU A 31 6.21 4.67 -14.23
CA GLU A 31 5.47 4.19 -15.40
C GLU A 31 5.17 5.32 -16.39
N GLU A 32 4.93 4.95 -17.66
CA GLU A 32 4.60 5.92 -18.71
C GLU A 32 3.21 6.53 -18.49
N GLN A 33 3.15 7.86 -18.53
CA GLN A 33 1.92 8.60 -18.28
C GLN A 33 1.18 8.90 -19.58
N VAL A 34 0.27 8.00 -19.96
CA VAL A 34 -0.63 8.16 -21.11
C VAL A 34 -2.08 8.09 -20.65
N ALA A 35 -2.92 8.99 -21.16
CA ALA A 35 -4.35 8.95 -20.87
C ALA A 35 -4.99 7.74 -21.55
N THR A 36 -5.65 6.90 -20.77
CA THR A 36 -6.26 5.65 -21.25
C THR A 36 -7.77 5.75 -21.43
N GLY A 37 -8.40 6.77 -20.82
CA GLY A 37 -9.84 6.87 -20.68
C GLY A 37 -10.43 5.90 -19.65
N LYS A 38 -9.59 5.19 -18.89
CA LYS A 38 -9.96 4.15 -17.93
C LYS A 38 -9.39 4.38 -16.52
N PHE A 39 -8.73 5.52 -16.28
CA PHE A 39 -8.09 5.86 -15.01
C PHE A 39 -7.01 4.85 -14.60
N LEU A 40 -6.15 4.49 -15.56
CA LEU A 40 -5.09 3.51 -15.35
C LEU A 40 -3.74 4.14 -15.03
N THR A 41 -3.63 5.46 -15.01
CA THR A 41 -2.36 6.16 -14.78
C THR A 41 -2.50 7.31 -13.79
N ALA A 42 -1.40 7.74 -13.17
CA ALA A 42 -1.43 8.91 -12.30
C ALA A 42 -1.87 10.19 -13.01
N LEU A 43 -1.62 10.32 -14.31
CA LEU A 43 -2.15 11.43 -15.11
C LEU A 43 -3.68 11.58 -14.96
N GLU A 44 -4.39 10.46 -14.89
CA GLU A 44 -5.85 10.42 -14.78
C GLU A 44 -6.33 10.36 -13.32
N VAL A 45 -5.63 9.62 -12.47
CA VAL A 45 -6.03 9.34 -11.08
C VAL A 45 -5.70 10.49 -10.11
N LYS A 46 -4.54 11.12 -10.26
CA LYS A 46 -4.03 12.11 -9.31
C LYS A 46 -4.98 13.29 -9.07
N PRO A 47 -5.59 13.92 -10.09
CA PRO A 47 -6.54 15.01 -9.85
C PRO A 47 -7.73 14.58 -8.97
N ILE A 48 -8.18 13.33 -9.10
CA ILE A 48 -9.29 12.77 -8.33
C ILE A 48 -8.87 12.55 -6.88
N LEU A 49 -7.73 11.92 -6.65
CA LEU A 49 -7.23 11.68 -5.30
C LEU A 49 -6.85 12.99 -4.59
N THR A 50 -6.31 13.98 -5.30
CA THR A 50 -6.11 15.33 -4.73
C THR A 50 -7.42 15.99 -4.32
N ALA A 51 -8.46 15.93 -5.16
CA ALA A 51 -9.77 16.53 -4.85
C ALA A 51 -10.53 15.78 -3.74
N THR A 52 -10.26 14.49 -3.57
CA THR A 52 -10.95 13.61 -2.61
C THR A 52 -10.09 13.22 -1.41
N LYS A 53 -9.07 14.02 -1.09
CA LYS A 53 -8.07 13.73 -0.05
C LYS A 53 -8.67 13.37 1.31
N GLY A 54 -9.73 14.06 1.71
CA GLY A 54 -10.45 13.80 2.96
C GLY A 54 -11.16 12.45 3.03
N ASN A 55 -11.30 11.75 1.89
CA ASN A 55 -11.99 10.46 1.78
C ASN A 55 -11.02 9.28 1.61
N TRP A 56 -9.71 9.50 1.60
CA TRP A 56 -8.72 8.44 1.39
C TRP A 56 -8.84 7.30 2.41
N VAL A 57 -9.15 7.67 3.65
CA VAL A 57 -9.30 6.74 4.77
C VAL A 57 -10.58 7.01 5.53
N ALA A 58 -11.12 5.96 6.14
CA ALA A 58 -12.24 6.05 7.07
C ALA A 58 -12.00 5.16 8.28
N VAL A 59 -12.51 5.57 9.44
CA VAL A 59 -12.49 4.78 10.67
C VAL A 59 -13.92 4.38 11.01
N ARG A 60 -14.14 3.12 11.36
CA ARG A 60 -15.43 2.64 11.87
C ARG A 60 -15.23 1.98 13.21
N ASP A 61 -16.05 2.35 14.20
CA ASP A 61 -16.20 1.57 15.42
C ASP A 61 -17.16 0.41 15.11
N TYR A 62 -16.66 -0.82 15.19
CA TYR A 62 -17.44 -2.01 14.87
C TYR A 62 -16.95 -3.21 15.68
N ASP A 63 -17.88 -3.90 16.33
CA ASP A 63 -17.65 -5.16 17.05
C ASP A 63 -16.48 -5.09 18.07
N GLY A 64 -16.36 -3.96 18.78
CA GLY A 64 -15.28 -3.75 19.76
C GLY A 64 -13.91 -3.51 19.13
N GLN A 65 -13.86 -3.07 17.87
CA GLN A 65 -12.64 -2.75 17.14
C GLN A 65 -12.77 -1.42 16.40
N ASP A 66 -11.64 -0.77 16.19
CA ASP A 66 -11.53 0.28 15.19
C ASP A 66 -11.12 -0.36 13.85
N LEU A 67 -11.97 -0.27 12.84
CA LEU A 67 -11.64 -0.67 11.48
C LEU A 67 -11.17 0.55 10.69
N VAL A 68 -9.95 0.52 10.18
CA VAL A 68 -9.39 1.58 9.33
C VAL A 68 -9.46 1.13 7.88
N TYR A 69 -10.30 1.77 7.09
CA TYR A 69 -10.56 1.48 5.69
C TYR A 69 -9.68 2.31 4.76
N VAL A 70 -9.21 1.67 3.68
CA VAL A 70 -8.56 2.27 2.50
C VAL A 70 -9.34 2.01 1.21
N THR A 71 -10.63 1.65 1.32
CA THR A 71 -11.50 1.30 0.19
C THR A 71 -11.48 2.35 -0.91
N HIS A 72 -11.45 3.64 -0.56
CA HIS A 72 -11.39 4.72 -1.55
C HIS A 72 -10.07 4.70 -2.34
N LEU A 73 -8.93 4.49 -1.67
CA LEU A 73 -7.63 4.36 -2.34
C LEU A 73 -7.59 3.11 -3.23
N TRP A 74 -8.13 1.98 -2.77
CA TRP A 74 -8.23 0.77 -3.58
C TRP A 74 -9.08 0.96 -4.85
N ALA A 75 -10.11 1.80 -4.80
CA ALA A 75 -10.92 2.12 -5.97
C ALA A 75 -10.16 2.91 -7.05
N TRP A 76 -9.07 3.57 -6.68
CA TRP A 76 -8.23 4.39 -7.55
C TRP A 76 -6.79 3.85 -7.68
N ARG A 77 -6.55 2.62 -7.21
CA ARG A 77 -5.21 2.03 -7.11
C ARG A 77 -4.46 1.88 -8.43
N CYS A 78 -5.16 1.91 -9.56
CA CYS A 78 -4.56 1.73 -10.87
C CYS A 78 -3.52 2.81 -11.22
N GLY A 79 -3.60 4.01 -10.64
CA GLY A 79 -2.58 5.04 -10.78
C GLY A 79 -1.61 5.12 -9.61
N LEU A 80 -1.57 4.11 -8.74
CA LEU A 80 -0.74 4.06 -7.53
C LEU A 80 0.21 2.85 -7.60
N VAL A 81 1.38 3.01 -7.02
CA VAL A 81 2.34 1.91 -6.78
C VAL A 81 2.51 1.59 -5.30
N GLN A 82 2.13 2.51 -4.40
CA GLN A 82 2.26 2.27 -2.97
C GLN A 82 1.27 3.09 -2.13
N ILE A 83 0.77 2.48 -1.06
CA ILE A 83 0.08 3.15 0.04
C ILE A 83 0.92 2.91 1.28
N GLU A 84 1.18 3.95 2.06
CA GLU A 84 1.78 3.85 3.37
C GLU A 84 0.96 4.61 4.38
N MET A 85 0.87 4.09 5.60
CA MET A 85 0.21 4.80 6.70
C MET A 85 0.92 4.60 8.03
N ALA A 86 0.82 5.61 8.89
CA ALA A 86 1.15 5.53 10.30
C ALA A 86 -0.09 5.84 11.14
N VAL A 87 -0.19 5.15 12.28
CA VAL A 87 -1.26 5.34 13.26
C VAL A 87 -0.67 6.00 14.49
N ASN A 88 -1.31 7.07 14.98
CA ASN A 88 -0.93 7.79 16.20
C ASN A 88 0.53 8.24 16.26
N GLY A 89 1.09 8.71 15.13
CA GLY A 89 2.50 9.14 15.04
C GLY A 89 3.50 7.98 15.12
N GLY A 90 3.06 6.74 14.93
CA GLY A 90 3.91 5.56 14.80
C GLY A 90 4.77 5.57 13.52
N ALA A 91 5.42 4.44 13.26
CA ALA A 91 6.18 4.27 12.02
C ALA A 91 5.24 4.22 10.80
N MET A 92 5.70 4.75 9.67
CA MET A 92 5.05 4.54 8.38
C MET A 92 5.25 3.09 7.95
N GLU A 93 4.15 2.40 7.67
CA GLU A 93 4.15 1.03 7.16
C GLU A 93 3.57 1.01 5.75
N VAL A 94 4.05 0.10 4.90
CA VAL A 94 3.39 -0.21 3.63
C VAL A 94 2.08 -0.94 3.90
N TRP A 95 1.01 -0.45 3.29
CA TRP A 95 -0.32 -1.04 3.37
C TRP A 95 -0.59 -1.93 2.17
N PRO A 96 -1.38 -3.01 2.33
CA PRO A 96 -1.68 -3.91 1.24
C PRO A 96 -2.51 -3.16 0.20
N MET A 97 -2.11 -3.32 -1.04
CA MET A 97 -2.83 -2.81 -2.20
C MET A 97 -2.83 -3.93 -3.24
N PRO A 98 -4.00 -4.50 -3.58
CA PRO A 98 -4.11 -5.55 -4.58
C PRO A 98 -3.82 -4.96 -5.96
N ASP A 99 -3.49 -5.82 -6.92
CA ASP A 99 -3.27 -5.40 -8.30
C ASP A 99 -4.52 -4.73 -8.89
N CYS A 100 -4.31 -3.78 -9.81
CA CYS A 100 -5.40 -3.20 -10.59
C CYS A 100 -5.92 -4.20 -11.62
N HIS A 101 -7.24 -4.24 -11.83
CA HIS A 101 -7.88 -5.11 -12.82
C HIS A 101 -7.83 -4.51 -14.22
N VAL A 102 -6.63 -4.28 -14.78
CA VAL A 102 -6.40 -3.51 -16.02
C VAL A 102 -7.21 -4.00 -17.24
N ASP A 103 -7.48 -5.31 -17.31
CA ASP A 103 -8.22 -5.95 -18.40
C ASP A 103 -9.76 -5.93 -18.20
N SER A 104 -10.22 -5.48 -17.03
CA SER A 104 -11.64 -5.37 -16.70
C SER A 104 -12.28 -4.12 -17.31
N PRO A 105 -13.59 -4.14 -17.65
CA PRO A 105 -14.33 -2.91 -17.96
C PRO A 105 -14.40 -1.93 -16.77
N THR A 106 -14.13 -2.40 -15.55
CA THR A 106 -14.09 -1.58 -14.32
C THR A 106 -12.78 -1.83 -13.55
N PRO A 107 -11.64 -1.26 -13.98
CA PRO A 107 -10.32 -1.61 -13.41
C PRO A 107 -10.17 -1.33 -11.91
N GLY A 108 -10.78 -0.24 -11.45
CA GLY A 108 -10.80 0.15 -10.03
C GLY A 108 -11.81 -0.63 -9.18
N ALA A 109 -12.58 -1.57 -9.74
CA ALA A 109 -13.50 -2.36 -8.94
C ALA A 109 -12.75 -3.15 -7.85
N ILE A 110 -13.39 -3.27 -6.69
CA ILE A 110 -12.91 -4.10 -5.58
C ILE A 110 -13.80 -5.34 -5.56
N THR A 111 -13.17 -6.51 -5.58
CA THR A 111 -13.77 -7.84 -5.69
C THR A 111 -13.41 -8.68 -4.48
N ASP A 112 -14.10 -9.80 -4.27
CA ASP A 112 -13.80 -10.69 -3.15
C ASP A 112 -12.36 -11.24 -3.18
N SER A 113 -11.76 -11.38 -4.37
CA SER A 113 -10.37 -11.83 -4.53
C SER A 113 -9.33 -10.80 -4.11
N ASP A 114 -9.71 -9.52 -3.98
CA ASP A 114 -8.82 -8.43 -3.58
C ASP A 114 -8.56 -8.43 -2.06
N GLY A 115 -9.35 -9.19 -1.29
CA GLY A 115 -9.29 -9.25 0.16
C GLY A 115 -9.99 -8.08 0.84
N LEU A 116 -9.60 -7.80 2.09
CA LEU A 116 -10.28 -6.80 2.92
C LEU A 116 -9.57 -5.44 2.80
N PRO A 117 -10.27 -4.35 2.41
CA PRO A 117 -9.68 -3.02 2.29
C PRO A 117 -9.55 -2.32 3.64
N TYR A 118 -9.34 -3.07 4.73
CA TYR A 118 -9.21 -2.51 6.07
C TYR A 118 -8.28 -3.34 6.95
N ARG A 119 -7.73 -2.69 7.98
CA ARG A 119 -7.06 -3.34 9.12
C ARG A 119 -7.83 -3.03 10.41
N SER A 120 -7.83 -3.98 11.34
CA SER A 120 -8.44 -3.83 12.67
C SER A 120 -7.43 -3.34 13.70
N TYR A 121 -7.86 -2.46 14.58
CA TYR A 121 -7.12 -1.96 15.72
C TYR A 121 -7.98 -2.10 16.99
N PRO A 122 -7.37 -2.07 18.21
CA PRO A 122 -8.14 -2.06 19.44
C PRO A 122 -9.19 -0.93 19.46
N ALA A 123 -10.38 -1.18 20.01
CA ALA A 123 -11.43 -0.17 20.12
C ALA A 123 -10.93 1.16 20.69
N GLY A 124 -11.27 2.26 20.02
CA GLY A 124 -10.92 3.61 20.46
C GLY A 124 -9.42 3.93 20.40
N SER A 125 -8.58 3.05 19.88
CA SER A 125 -7.13 3.26 19.85
C SER A 125 -6.69 4.19 18.73
N VAL A 126 -7.39 4.25 17.60
CA VAL A 126 -7.02 5.09 16.45
C VAL A 126 -7.45 6.53 16.69
N GLN A 127 -6.49 7.45 16.82
CA GLN A 127 -6.73 8.87 17.09
C GLN A 127 -6.20 9.79 15.98
N GLN A 128 -5.13 9.40 15.31
CA GLN A 128 -4.56 10.09 14.15
C GLN A 128 -4.11 9.08 13.10
N LEU A 129 -4.30 9.43 11.83
CA LEU A 129 -3.77 8.71 10.69
C LEU A 129 -2.92 9.65 9.83
N ASP A 130 -1.69 9.23 9.55
CA ASP A 130 -0.83 9.86 8.55
C ASP A 130 -0.79 8.93 7.33
N VAL A 131 -1.13 9.43 6.16
CA VAL A 131 -1.25 8.66 4.91
C VAL A 131 -0.32 9.25 3.87
N ARG A 132 0.45 8.39 3.21
CA ARG A 132 1.27 8.71 2.04
C ARG A 132 0.89 7.77 0.92
N ILE A 133 0.61 8.32 -0.26
CA ILE A 133 0.44 7.54 -1.48
C ILE A 133 1.57 7.87 -2.45
N THR A 134 2.05 6.85 -3.15
CA THR A 134 2.99 7.00 -4.26
C THR A 134 2.27 6.61 -5.53
N TYR A 135 2.20 7.57 -6.44
CA TYR A 135 1.63 7.41 -7.77
C TYR A 135 2.57 6.60 -8.66
N ASP A 136 2.05 6.00 -9.73
CA ASP A 136 2.84 5.24 -10.70
C ASP A 136 3.93 6.05 -11.43
N ASP A 137 3.81 7.38 -11.47
CA ASP A 137 4.86 8.31 -11.91
C ASP A 137 5.90 8.67 -10.83
N LEU A 138 5.86 7.98 -9.69
CA LEU A 138 6.65 8.20 -8.47
C LEU A 138 6.46 9.55 -7.78
N SER A 139 5.53 10.37 -8.23
CA SER A 139 5.12 11.51 -7.42
C SER A 139 4.41 11.03 -6.15
N VAL A 140 4.42 11.86 -5.12
CA VAL A 140 3.92 11.52 -3.80
C VAL A 140 2.90 12.54 -3.36
N ASP A 141 1.87 12.08 -2.65
CA ASP A 141 0.97 12.97 -1.94
C ASP A 141 0.65 12.43 -0.54
N THR A 142 0.38 13.34 0.39
CA THR A 142 0.26 13.05 1.81
C THR A 142 -0.91 13.77 2.46
N ILE A 143 -1.49 13.16 3.50
CA ILE A 143 -2.47 13.79 4.39
C ILE A 143 -2.29 13.28 5.82
N SER A 144 -2.47 14.17 6.79
CA SER A 144 -2.62 13.83 8.21
C SER A 144 -4.03 14.18 8.64
N VAL A 145 -4.75 13.22 9.22
CA VAL A 145 -6.15 13.39 9.65
C VAL A 145 -6.37 12.90 11.07
N ALA A 146 -7.13 13.66 11.85
CA ALA A 146 -7.63 13.23 13.15
C ALA A 146 -8.82 12.28 12.98
N ARG A 147 -8.99 11.32 13.91
CA ARG A 147 -10.09 10.34 13.90
C ARG A 147 -11.45 11.00 13.65
N GLN A 148 -11.73 12.12 14.31
CA GLN A 148 -13.05 12.78 14.23
C GLN A 148 -13.39 13.27 12.82
N ALA A 149 -12.40 13.52 11.97
CA ALA A 149 -12.62 13.97 10.59
C ALA A 149 -12.99 12.81 9.64
N VAL A 150 -12.69 11.56 10.02
CA VAL A 150 -12.82 10.38 9.17
C VAL A 150 -13.60 9.24 9.84
N LEU A 151 -14.18 9.48 11.01
CA LEU A 151 -15.05 8.53 11.71
C LEU A 151 -16.37 8.41 10.96
N MET A 152 -16.72 7.19 10.56
CA MET A 152 -18.00 6.89 9.94
C MET A 152 -19.16 7.18 10.92
N PRO A 153 -20.28 7.74 10.44
CA PRO A 153 -21.47 8.00 11.25
C PRO A 153 -22.08 6.75 11.90
#